data_AF-A0A8A4Z8P1-F1
#
_entry.id   AF-A0A8A4Z8P1-F1
#
_cell.length_a   1.000
_cell.length_b   1.000
_cell.length_c   1.000
_cell.angle_alpha   90.00
_cell.angle_beta   90.00
_cell.angle_gamma   90.00
#
_symmetry.space_group_name_H-M   'P 1'
#
loop_
_entity.id
_entity.type
_entity.pdbx_description
1 polymer ?
#
loop_
_entity_poly.entity_id
_entity_poly.type
_entity_poly.pdbx_seq_one_letter_code
_entity_poly.pdbx_strand_id
1 'polypeptide(L)'
;MPNLKPGEIALILLIVLLLFGAKRLPDLARSVGKSLKILKTEVKDLGDDDAPVAPSAPANAAPPVATTPVAPVVPTVVAPPVVTPPVVIPEPYSSAPASRTPSGDDADRKQV
;
A
#
# COMPACT_ATOMS: atom_id res chain seq x y z
N MET A 1 -2.83 -49.57 -13.77
CA MET A 1 -2.82 -48.24 -13.12
C MET A 1 -4.04 -48.16 -12.21
N PRO A 2 -3.91 -47.73 -10.94
CA PRO A 2 -5.06 -47.56 -10.05
C PRO A 2 -5.99 -46.49 -10.66
N ASN A 3 -7.16 -46.92 -11.12
CA ASN A 3 -8.18 -46.01 -11.62
C ASN A 3 -8.95 -45.51 -10.41
N LEU A 4 -8.67 -44.28 -9.98
CA LEU A 4 -9.41 -43.59 -8.94
C LEU A 4 -10.87 -43.59 -9.33
N LYS A 5 -11.67 -44.38 -8.61
CA LYS A 5 -13.08 -44.51 -8.95
C LYS A 5 -13.78 -43.19 -8.59
N PRO A 6 -14.75 -42.73 -9.39
CA PRO A 6 -15.53 -41.52 -9.06
C PRO A 6 -16.08 -41.52 -7.62
N GLY A 7 -16.34 -42.70 -7.04
CA GLY A 7 -16.75 -42.84 -5.64
C GLY A 7 -15.67 -42.47 -4.60
N GLU A 8 -14.39 -42.74 -4.87
CA GLU A 8 -13.29 -42.35 -3.97
C GLU A 8 -13.09 -40.83 -3.98
N ILE A 9 -13.19 -40.22 -5.16
CA ILE A 9 -13.11 -38.75 -5.31
C ILE A 9 -14.27 -38.09 -4.55
N ALA A 10 -15.48 -38.62 -4.68
CA ALA A 10 -16.65 -38.11 -3.94
C ALA A 10 -16.47 -38.21 -2.42
N LEU A 11 -15.88 -39.30 -1.91
CA LEU A 11 -15.61 -39.47 -0.48
C LEU A 11 -14.58 -38.45 0.04
N ILE A 12 -13.50 -38.21 -0.71
CA ILE A 12 -12.50 -37.19 -0.35
C ILE A 12 -13.15 -35.80 -0.36
N LEU A 13 -13.94 -35.50 -1.40
CA LEU A 13 -14.65 -34.22 -1.48
C LEU A 13 -15.58 -34.03 -0.29
N LEU A 14 -16.29 -35.09 0.14
CA LEU A 14 -17.16 -35.06 1.29
C LEU A 14 -16.38 -34.70 2.57
N ILE A 15 -15.24 -35.34 2.81
CA ILE A 15 -14.38 -35.04 3.98
C ILE A 15 -13.91 -33.59 3.94
N VAL A 16 -13.41 -33.11 2.79
CA VAL A 16 -12.98 -31.71 2.62
C VAL A 16 -14.16 -30.76 2.84
N LEU A 17 -15.36 -31.09 2.36
CA LEU A 17 -16.55 -30.27 2.55
C LEU A 17 -17.02 -30.24 4.02
N LEU A 18 -16.76 -31.30 4.80
CA LEU A 18 -17.01 -31.31 6.24
C LEU A 18 -16.00 -30.44 6.99
N LEU A 19 -14.72 -30.47 6.62
CA LEU A 19 -13.66 -29.67 7.27
C LEU A 19 -13.76 -28.19 6.91
N PHE A 20 -13.95 -27.87 5.63
CA PHE A 20 -13.97 -26.50 5.13
C PHE A 20 -15.40 -25.93 5.09
N GLY A 21 -16.43 -26.75 4.96
CA GLY A 21 -17.82 -26.33 4.83
C GLY A 21 -18.26 -26.12 3.37
N ALA A 22 -19.54 -26.38 3.10
CA ALA A 22 -20.14 -26.27 1.76
C ALA A 22 -20.04 -24.87 1.12
N LYS A 23 -19.88 -23.82 1.92
CA LYS A 23 -19.76 -22.43 1.44
C LYS A 23 -18.32 -21.99 1.19
N ARG A 24 -17.31 -22.58 1.85
CA ARG A 24 -15.89 -22.15 1.72
C ARG A 24 -15.22 -22.72 0.48
N LEU A 25 -15.48 -23.98 0.13
CA LEU A 25 -14.91 -24.63 -1.05
C LEU A 25 -15.25 -23.87 -2.36
N PRO A 26 -16.52 -23.53 -2.65
CA PRO A 26 -16.85 -22.77 -3.86
C PRO A 26 -16.34 -21.33 -3.82
N ASP A 27 -16.23 -20.72 -2.64
CA ASP A 27 -15.73 -19.36 -2.49
C ASP A 27 -14.21 -19.27 -2.76
N LEU A 28 -13.44 -20.20 -2.19
CA LEU A 28 -12.00 -20.37 -2.46
C LEU A 28 -11.74 -20.73 -3.93
N ALA A 29 -12.53 -21.63 -4.50
CA ALA A 29 -12.41 -21.98 -5.91
C ALA A 29 -12.70 -20.78 -6.82
N ARG A 30 -13.65 -19.91 -6.47
CA ARG A 30 -13.97 -18.69 -7.23
C ARG A 30 -12.88 -17.63 -7.11
N SER A 31 -12.27 -17.43 -5.93
CA SER A 31 -11.21 -16.43 -5.76
C SER A 31 -9.91 -16.86 -6.45
N VAL A 32 -9.51 -18.12 -6.28
CA VAL A 32 -8.32 -18.70 -6.94
C VAL A 32 -8.56 -18.87 -8.45
N GLY A 33 -9.78 -19.21 -8.88
CA GLY A 33 -10.12 -19.34 -10.29
C GLY A 33 -10.07 -18.00 -11.03
N LYS A 34 -10.39 -16.89 -10.36
CA LYS A 34 -10.28 -15.53 -10.93
C LYS A 34 -8.82 -15.14 -11.18
N SER A 35 -7.93 -15.36 -10.21
CA SER A 35 -6.50 -15.09 -10.42
C SER A 35 -5.96 -16.01 -11.52
N LEU A 36 -6.20 -17.32 -11.44
CA LEU A 36 -5.71 -18.27 -12.44
C LEU A 36 -6.25 -17.98 -13.87
N LYS A 37 -7.46 -17.45 -14.00
CA LYS A 37 -8.03 -17.03 -15.29
C LYS A 37 -7.28 -15.83 -15.88
N ILE A 38 -6.96 -14.82 -15.07
CA ILE A 38 -6.20 -13.64 -15.53
C ILE A 38 -4.81 -14.07 -15.98
N LEU A 39 -4.12 -14.85 -15.14
CA LEU A 39 -2.80 -15.40 -15.46
C LEU A 39 -2.86 -16.26 -16.75
N LYS A 40 -3.89 -17.08 -16.91
CA LYS A 40 -4.07 -17.90 -18.11
C LYS A 40 -4.37 -17.06 -19.35
N THR A 41 -5.10 -15.95 -19.22
CA THR A 41 -5.37 -15.03 -20.33
C THR A 41 -4.09 -14.31 -20.74
N GLU A 42 -3.32 -13.76 -19.80
CA GLU A 42 -2.04 -13.08 -20.11
C GLU A 42 -1.01 -14.04 -20.70
N VAL A 43 -0.88 -15.26 -20.16
CA VAL A 43 0.01 -16.29 -20.72
C VAL A 43 -0.44 -16.75 -22.11
N LYS A 44 -1.75 -16.70 -22.39
CA LYS A 44 -2.30 -17.06 -23.70
C LYS A 44 -2.11 -15.93 -24.72
N ASP A 45 -2.22 -14.67 -24.28
CA ASP A 45 -1.94 -13.47 -25.08
C ASP A 45 -0.47 -13.46 -25.56
N LEU A 46 0.47 -13.84 -24.68
CA LEU A 46 1.89 -14.01 -25.01
C LEU A 46 2.19 -15.17 -25.98
N GLY A 47 1.25 -16.11 -26.15
CA GLY A 47 1.43 -17.31 -26.96
C GLY A 47 0.59 -17.36 -28.23
N ASP A 48 -0.45 -16.51 -28.33
CA ASP A 48 -1.45 -16.50 -29.39
C ASP A 48 -1.69 -15.05 -29.89
N ASP A 49 -0.71 -14.45 -30.59
CA ASP A 49 -0.77 -13.09 -31.17
C ASP A 49 -1.84 -12.88 -32.28
N ASP A 50 -2.81 -13.79 -32.49
CA ASP A 50 -3.70 -13.76 -33.66
C ASP A 50 -5.18 -14.15 -33.42
N ALA A 51 -5.76 -13.90 -32.22
CA ALA A 51 -7.22 -14.10 -32.04
C ALA A 51 -7.92 -13.05 -31.14
N PRO A 52 -8.97 -12.36 -31.64
CA PRO A 52 -9.75 -11.43 -30.82
C PRO A 52 -10.69 -12.19 -29.87
N VAL A 53 -10.43 -12.13 -28.55
CA VAL A 53 -11.31 -12.72 -27.54
C VAL A 53 -12.15 -11.62 -26.86
N ALA A 54 -13.45 -11.62 -27.18
CA ALA A 54 -14.45 -10.76 -26.54
C ALA A 54 -14.61 -11.05 -25.03
N PRO A 55 -14.94 -10.02 -24.21
CA PRO A 55 -15.01 -10.15 -22.76
C PRO A 55 -16.21 -11.00 -22.35
N SER A 56 -15.96 -12.23 -21.93
CA SER A 56 -16.97 -13.10 -21.32
C SER A 56 -16.98 -12.90 -19.80
N ALA A 57 -17.85 -11.99 -19.36
CA ALA A 57 -18.22 -11.84 -17.95
C ALA A 57 -19.17 -12.97 -17.53
N PRO A 58 -18.87 -13.75 -16.47
CA PRO A 58 -19.89 -14.53 -15.82
C PRO A 58 -20.70 -13.59 -14.91
N ALA A 59 -21.80 -13.07 -15.46
CA ALA A 59 -22.91 -12.57 -14.67
C ALA A 59 -23.55 -13.76 -13.93
N ASN A 60 -23.39 -13.80 -12.59
CA ASN A 60 -24.37 -14.26 -11.59
C ASN A 60 -23.70 -14.88 -10.35
N ALA A 61 -23.69 -14.11 -9.26
CA ALA A 61 -24.15 -14.55 -7.93
C ALA A 61 -23.98 -13.41 -6.90
N ALA A 62 -24.84 -12.39 -6.97
CA ALA A 62 -25.45 -11.63 -5.87
C ALA A 62 -26.18 -10.40 -6.46
N PRO A 63 -27.38 -10.03 -5.98
CA PRO A 63 -27.95 -8.73 -6.30
C PRO A 63 -26.93 -7.63 -5.94
N PRO A 64 -26.86 -6.53 -6.71
CA PRO A 64 -26.09 -5.38 -6.29
C PRO A 64 -26.75 -4.87 -5.02
N VAL A 65 -26.24 -5.28 -3.86
CA VAL A 65 -26.43 -4.47 -2.65
C VAL A 65 -25.81 -3.14 -3.02
N ALA A 66 -26.68 -2.16 -3.18
CA ALA A 66 -26.34 -0.80 -3.54
C ALA A 66 -25.12 -0.41 -2.72
N THR A 67 -23.98 -0.24 -3.39
CA THR A 67 -23.01 0.72 -2.91
C THR A 67 -23.73 2.05 -3.00
N THR A 68 -24.43 2.43 -1.93
CA THR A 68 -24.54 3.84 -1.58
C THR A 68 -23.15 4.41 -1.82
N PRO A 69 -22.98 5.46 -2.63
CA PRO A 69 -21.67 6.05 -2.84
C PRO A 69 -21.12 6.37 -1.46
N VAL A 70 -20.16 5.58 -0.98
CA VAL A 70 -19.31 6.02 0.11
C VAL A 70 -18.54 7.14 -0.55
N ALA A 71 -18.95 8.37 -0.24
CA ALA A 71 -18.20 9.57 -0.55
C ALA A 71 -16.72 9.25 -0.31
N PRO A 72 -15.80 9.68 -1.19
CA PRO A 72 -14.39 9.39 -1.00
C PRO A 72 -14.05 9.78 0.43
N VAL A 73 -13.78 8.78 1.27
CA VAL A 73 -13.11 8.98 2.54
C VAL A 73 -11.74 9.47 2.11
N VAL A 74 -11.61 10.79 2.00
CA VAL A 74 -10.34 11.46 2.01
C VAL A 74 -9.64 10.84 3.21
N PRO A 75 -8.54 10.08 3.04
CA PRO A 75 -7.79 9.69 4.19
C PRO A 75 -7.38 11.01 4.83
N THR A 76 -8.00 11.35 5.96
CA THR A 76 -7.40 12.28 6.89
C THR A 76 -6.11 11.57 7.24
N VAL A 77 -5.04 11.96 6.55
CA VAL A 77 -3.68 11.73 7.01
C VAL A 77 -3.73 12.27 8.43
N VAL A 78 -3.74 11.35 9.41
CA VAL A 78 -3.44 11.71 10.78
C VAL A 78 -2.05 12.29 10.68
N ALA A 79 -1.98 13.62 10.62
CA ALA A 79 -0.71 14.31 10.70
C ALA A 79 -0.05 13.75 11.95
N PRO A 80 1.19 13.21 11.85
CA PRO A 80 1.92 12.84 13.05
C PRO A 80 1.88 14.05 13.98
N PRO A 81 1.69 13.88 15.30
CA PRO A 81 1.78 15.01 16.21
C PRO A 81 3.11 15.68 15.91
N VAL A 82 3.06 16.93 15.46
CA VAL A 82 4.24 17.75 15.32
C VAL A 82 4.79 17.83 16.73
N VAL A 83 5.82 17.03 17.02
CA VAL A 83 6.67 17.22 18.18
C VAL A 83 7.39 18.52 17.88
N THR A 84 6.79 19.63 18.29
CA THR A 84 7.47 20.91 18.26
C THR A 84 8.69 20.75 19.15
N PRO A 85 9.92 20.77 18.64
CA PRO A 85 11.08 20.85 19.52
C PRO A 85 10.89 22.11 20.39
N PRO A 86 11.34 22.09 21.66
CA PRO A 86 11.28 23.27 22.49
C PRO A 86 11.89 24.44 21.72
N VAL A 87 11.10 25.49 21.53
CA VAL A 87 11.58 26.76 20.98
C VAL A 87 12.72 27.19 21.90
N VAL A 88 13.95 27.03 21.42
CA VAL A 88 15.11 27.66 22.02
C VAL A 88 14.88 29.15 21.81
N ILE A 89 14.38 29.82 22.85
CA ILE A 89 14.34 31.27 22.90
C ILE A 89 15.83 31.66 22.90
N PRO A 90 16.38 32.28 21.84
CA PRO A 90 17.68 32.91 21.99
C PRO A 90 17.48 33.94 23.10
N GLU A 91 18.25 33.84 24.18
CA GLU A 91 18.30 34.89 25.20
C GLU A 91 18.37 36.24 24.48
N PRO A 92 17.62 37.27 24.93
CA PRO A 92 17.72 38.58 24.33
C PRO A 92 19.20 38.90 24.28
N TYR A 93 19.72 39.08 23.07
CA TYR A 93 21.11 39.45 22.84
C TYR A 93 21.36 40.66 23.74
N SER A 94 21.98 40.39 24.88
CA SER A 94 22.34 41.40 25.85
C SER A 94 23.28 42.29 25.09
N SER A 95 22.80 43.49 24.76
CA SER A 95 23.53 44.55 24.09
C SER A 95 24.71 44.92 24.97
N ALA A 96 25.79 44.16 24.84
CA ALA A 96 27.06 44.49 25.44
C ALA A 96 27.57 45.76 24.71
N PRO A 97 27.81 46.85 25.47
CA PRO A 97 27.94 48.18 24.91
C PRO A 97 29.22 48.35 24.13
N ALA A 98 29.13 49.23 23.13
CA ALA A 98 30.24 49.83 22.42
C ALA A 98 31.39 50.21 23.37
N SER A 99 32.61 49.80 23.02
CA SER A 99 33.83 50.61 23.14
C SER A 99 35.05 49.78 22.79
N ARG A 100 35.59 50.02 21.58
CA ARG A 100 37.02 49.96 21.27
C ARG A 100 37.26 50.71 19.97
N THR A 101 37.20 52.03 20.07
CA THR A 101 38.08 52.91 19.29
C THR A 101 39.47 52.87 19.95
N PRO A 102 40.51 52.57 19.17
CA PRO A 102 41.60 53.53 18.99
C PRO A 102 41.87 53.61 17.48
N SER A 103 41.39 54.60 16.73
CA SER A 103 41.72 56.04 16.80
C SER A 103 43.18 56.29 17.13
N GLY A 104 43.99 56.35 16.07
CA GLY A 104 45.06 57.32 15.95
C GLY A 104 46.38 56.99 16.65
N ASP A 105 47.45 57.27 15.91
CA ASP A 105 48.47 58.16 16.44
C ASP A 105 49.33 57.65 17.60
N ASP A 106 50.02 56.54 17.37
CA ASP A 106 51.42 56.41 17.83
C ASP A 106 52.32 56.17 16.61
N ALA A 107 52.26 57.14 15.71
CA ALA A 107 53.49 57.66 15.14
C ALA A 107 54.45 58.02 16.30
N ASP A 108 55.75 57.96 16.03
CA ASP A 108 56.75 58.68 16.83
C ASP A 108 57.30 57.98 18.10
N ARG A 109 58.14 56.95 17.89
CA ARG A 109 59.37 56.73 18.69
C ARG A 109 60.16 55.60 18.04
N LYS A 110 61.05 55.83 17.06
CA LYS A 110 62.37 56.46 17.17
C LYS A 110 63.07 56.23 18.51
N GLN A 111 64.34 55.82 18.39
CA GLN A 111 65.34 55.57 19.44
C GLN A 111 65.16 54.17 20.04
N VAL A 112 66.10 53.22 19.90
CA VAL A 112 67.55 53.27 19.67
C VAL A 112 68.01 51.88 19.25
#